data_AF-A0A2D7VYI6-F1
#
_entry.id   AF-A0A2D7VYI6-F1
#
_cell.length_a   1.000
_cell.length_b   1.000
_cell.length_c   1.000
_cell.angle_alpha   90.00
_cell.angle_beta   90.00
_cell.angle_gamma   90.00
#
_symmetry.space_group_name_H-M   'P 1'
#
loop_
_entity.id
_entity.type
_entity.pdbx_description
1 polymer ?
#
loop_
_entity_poly.entity_id
_entity_poly.type
_entity_poly.pdbx_seq_one_letter_code
_entity_poly.pdbx_strand_id
1 'polypeptide(L)'
;MLQNKKNTSNSSAKNRLDIDINGAAGEIACAKYFNVYFDTSVSPHRRGYDIEVSGVTIDVKTTSYNPGALTAKTYKQVKDANIYVLVHCDFPRCTIMGGAIASELLVDWNIKDTGYGRVFHMDQSQLRSIDELIVGYQSYKQRKQFA
;
A
#
# COMPACT_ATOMS: atom_id res chain seq x y z
N MET A 1 -26.78 -12.58 2.94
CA MET A 1 -26.71 -11.44 2.00
C MET A 1 -25.88 -11.88 0.79
N LEU A 2 -26.52 -12.19 -0.33
CA LEU A 2 -25.92 -12.80 -1.54
C LEU A 2 -26.43 -12.05 -2.77
N GLN A 3 -25.91 -10.84 -3.03
CA GLN A 3 -26.28 -10.07 -4.23
C GLN A 3 -25.14 -9.12 -4.59
N ASN A 4 -24.15 -9.63 -5.34
CA ASN A 4 -23.30 -8.88 -6.28
C ASN A 4 -22.29 -9.82 -6.96
N LYS A 5 -22.79 -10.76 -7.77
CA LYS A 5 -21.96 -11.76 -8.49
C LYS A 5 -21.91 -11.56 -10.01
N LYS A 6 -22.41 -10.45 -10.55
CA LYS A 6 -22.37 -10.20 -11.99
C LYS A 6 -21.73 -8.83 -12.26
N ASN A 7 -20.50 -8.88 -12.79
CA ASN A 7 -19.84 -7.85 -13.60
C ASN A 7 -18.73 -6.97 -12.98
N THR A 8 -17.82 -7.53 -12.19
CA THR A 8 -16.50 -6.91 -11.98
C THR A 8 -15.42 -7.95 -11.68
N SER A 9 -14.76 -8.47 -12.72
CA SER A 9 -13.31 -8.77 -12.79
C SER A 9 -12.97 -9.91 -13.76
N ASN A 10 -11.94 -9.69 -14.59
CA ASN A 10 -11.32 -10.66 -15.50
C ASN A 10 -10.44 -11.69 -14.74
N SER A 11 -10.89 -12.20 -13.59
CA SER A 11 -10.10 -13.14 -12.80
C SER A 11 -10.81 -14.48 -12.65
N SER A 12 -10.31 -15.46 -13.39
CA SER A 12 -10.61 -16.90 -13.28
C SER A 12 -10.04 -17.50 -11.99
N ALA A 13 -10.38 -16.95 -10.82
CA ALA A 13 -9.86 -17.41 -9.54
C ALA A 13 -10.97 -17.56 -8.49
N LYS A 14 -11.08 -18.78 -7.97
CA LYS A 14 -11.74 -19.20 -6.72
C LYS A 14 -11.84 -18.04 -5.70
N ASN A 15 -13.06 -17.72 -5.24
CA ASN A 15 -13.39 -16.65 -4.26
C ASN A 15 -12.22 -16.24 -3.34
N ARG A 16 -11.54 -15.13 -3.65
CA ARG A 16 -10.46 -14.52 -2.83
C ARG A 16 -11.01 -13.45 -1.89
N LEU A 17 -12.22 -13.66 -1.36
CA LEU A 17 -12.91 -12.69 -0.52
C LEU A 17 -12.06 -12.26 0.68
N ASP A 18 -11.31 -13.19 1.27
CA ASP A 18 -10.43 -12.89 2.41
C ASP A 18 -9.30 -11.92 2.04
N ILE A 19 -8.79 -11.99 0.80
CA ILE A 19 -7.77 -11.06 0.31
C ILE A 19 -8.37 -9.67 0.13
N ASP A 20 -9.59 -9.58 -0.41
CA ASP A 20 -10.28 -8.30 -0.58
C ASP A 20 -10.65 -7.69 0.78
N ILE A 21 -11.12 -8.50 1.73
CA ILE A 21 -11.41 -8.08 3.12
C ILE A 21 -10.14 -7.58 3.80
N ASN A 22 -9.04 -8.33 3.72
CA ASN A 22 -7.77 -7.91 4.31
C ASN A 22 -7.24 -6.64 3.63
N GLY A 23 -7.35 -6.52 2.31
CA GLY A 23 -7.01 -5.31 1.56
C GLY A 23 -7.72 -4.08 2.13
N ALA A 24 -9.05 -4.12 2.16
CA ALA A 24 -9.87 -3.04 2.71
C ALA A 24 -9.59 -2.77 4.20
N ALA A 25 -9.40 -3.82 5.01
CA ALA A 25 -9.08 -3.68 6.42
C ALA A 25 -7.73 -2.99 6.66
N GLY A 26 -6.74 -3.26 5.80
CA GLY A 26 -5.43 -2.61 5.85
C GLY A 26 -5.51 -1.11 5.54
N GLU A 27 -6.28 -0.74 4.50
CA GLU A 27 -6.55 0.66 4.16
C GLU A 27 -7.26 1.39 5.31
N ILE A 28 -8.29 0.76 5.91
CA ILE A 28 -9.00 1.30 7.08
C ILE A 28 -8.06 1.47 8.28
N ALA A 29 -7.18 0.50 8.53
CA ALA A 29 -6.21 0.59 9.64
C ALA A 29 -5.26 1.77 9.47
N CYS A 30 -4.74 1.99 8.25
CA CYS A 30 -3.91 3.15 7.94
C CYS A 30 -4.70 4.47 8.04
N ALA A 31 -5.91 4.54 7.49
CA ALA A 31 -6.74 5.73 7.57
C ALA A 31 -7.06 6.10 9.03
N LYS A 32 -7.39 5.10 9.86
CA LYS A 32 -7.62 5.28 11.30
C LYS A 32 -6.35 5.76 12.03
N TYR A 33 -5.18 5.21 11.70
CA TYR A 33 -3.91 5.65 12.28
C TYR A 33 -3.66 7.14 12.06
N PHE A 34 -3.93 7.64 10.86
CA PHE A 34 -3.76 9.04 10.51
C PHE A 34 -4.95 9.95 10.84
N ASN A 35 -6.04 9.37 11.37
CA ASN A 35 -7.29 10.08 11.60
C ASN A 35 -7.82 10.79 10.34
N VAL A 36 -7.73 10.10 9.19
CA VAL A 36 -8.30 10.54 7.90
C VAL A 36 -9.43 9.61 7.47
N TYR A 37 -10.28 10.09 6.56
CA TYR A 37 -11.33 9.25 5.98
C TYR A 37 -10.73 8.31 4.92
N PHE A 38 -11.10 7.02 4.94
CA PHE A 38 -10.73 6.08 3.89
C PHE A 38 -11.65 6.23 2.68
N ASP A 39 -11.19 5.85 1.49
CA ASP A 39 -12.04 5.89 0.30
C ASP A 39 -13.14 4.82 0.38
N THR A 40 -14.41 5.25 0.37
CA THR A 40 -15.58 4.35 0.39
C THR A 40 -16.08 3.99 -1.01
N SER A 41 -15.41 4.44 -2.06
CA SER A 41 -15.83 4.16 -3.44
C SER A 41 -15.52 2.71 -3.82
N VAL A 42 -16.54 2.01 -4.36
CA VAL A 42 -16.44 0.60 -4.80
C VAL A 42 -16.19 0.46 -6.30
N SER A 43 -15.85 1.55 -6.98
CA SER A 43 -15.49 1.56 -8.40
C SER A 43 -14.01 1.25 -8.60
N PRO A 44 -13.59 0.65 -9.73
CA PRO A 44 -12.17 0.49 -10.06
C PRO A 44 -11.46 1.84 -10.00
N HIS A 45 -10.71 2.08 -8.92
CA HIS A 45 -10.05 3.34 -8.72
C HIS A 45 -8.75 3.33 -9.53
N ARG A 46 -8.61 4.29 -10.46
CA ARG A 46 -7.37 4.48 -11.24
C ARG A 46 -6.34 5.35 -10.50
N ARG A 47 -6.61 5.70 -9.25
CA ARG A 47 -5.66 6.47 -8.43
C ARG A 47 -4.51 5.55 -8.05
N GLY A 48 -3.30 6.09 -8.07
CA GLY A 48 -2.08 5.34 -7.78
C GLY A 48 -1.85 5.07 -6.30
N TYR A 49 -2.73 5.58 -5.42
CA TYR A 49 -2.63 5.63 -3.96
C TYR A 49 -4.00 5.43 -3.32
N ASP A 50 -4.02 5.03 -2.04
CA ASP A 50 -5.23 4.66 -1.30
C ASP A 50 -5.65 5.75 -0.28
N ILE A 51 -4.69 6.44 0.34
CA ILE A 51 -4.95 7.55 1.27
C ILE A 51 -4.03 8.75 1.00
N GLU A 52 -4.47 9.94 1.42
CA GLU A 52 -3.68 11.17 1.36
C GLU A 52 -3.69 11.87 2.71
N VAL A 53 -2.50 12.20 3.21
CA VAL A 53 -2.30 12.86 4.51
C VAL A 53 -1.49 14.13 4.30
N SER A 54 -2.11 15.30 4.49
CA SER A 54 -1.44 16.60 4.33
C SER A 54 -0.69 16.75 2.99
N GLY A 55 -1.28 16.26 1.90
CA GLY A 55 -0.67 16.29 0.56
C GLY A 55 0.49 15.33 0.35
N VAL A 56 0.58 14.27 1.17
CA VAL A 56 1.44 13.10 0.98
C VAL A 56 0.56 11.90 0.63
N THR A 57 0.76 11.32 -0.56
CA THR A 57 -0.04 10.17 -1.04
C THR A 57 0.59 8.85 -0.60
N ILE A 58 -0.25 7.91 -0.17
CA ILE A 58 0.18 6.63 0.41
C ILE A 58 -0.55 5.49 -0.27
N ASP A 59 0.20 4.50 -0.75
CA ASP A 59 -0.30 3.21 -1.26
C ASP A 59 -0.09 2.13 -0.19
N VAL A 60 -1.18 1.49 0.23
CA VAL A 60 -1.24 0.46 1.27
C VAL A 60 -1.10 -0.90 0.60
N LYS A 61 -0.25 -1.74 1.20
CA LYS A 61 -0.02 -3.11 0.76
C LYS A 61 -0.28 -4.03 1.93
N THR A 62 -1.30 -4.87 1.78
CA THR A 62 -1.69 -5.81 2.82
C THR A 62 -1.10 -7.20 2.56
N THR A 63 -0.69 -7.86 3.64
CA THR A 63 -0.22 -9.25 3.64
C THR A 63 -0.81 -10.01 4.83
N SER A 64 -1.04 -11.31 4.67
CA SER A 64 -1.31 -12.22 5.79
C SER A 64 -0.05 -12.98 6.24
N TYR A 65 1.09 -12.76 5.59
CA TYR A 65 2.37 -13.39 5.94
C TYR A 65 3.07 -12.64 7.08
N ASN A 66 3.77 -13.39 7.94
CA ASN A 66 4.62 -12.85 9.01
C ASN A 66 5.90 -13.71 9.13
N PRO A 67 7.10 -13.17 8.83
CA PRO A 67 7.34 -11.80 8.37
C PRO A 67 6.72 -11.55 6.99
N GLY A 68 6.25 -10.33 6.79
CA GLY A 68 5.76 -9.84 5.51
C GLY A 68 6.86 -9.16 4.70
N ALA A 69 6.59 -8.88 3.43
CA ALA A 69 7.45 -8.04 2.59
C ALA A 69 6.62 -6.97 1.90
N LEU A 70 7.18 -5.77 1.78
CA LEU A 70 6.57 -4.70 1.02
C LEU A 70 6.83 -4.95 -0.46
N THR A 71 5.75 -5.07 -1.24
CA THR A 71 5.86 -5.35 -2.67
C THR A 71 5.07 -4.36 -3.52
N ALA A 72 5.60 -4.04 -4.69
CA ALA A 72 4.92 -3.24 -5.70
C ALA A 72 5.09 -3.86 -7.08
N LYS A 73 4.09 -3.73 -7.95
CA LYS A 73 4.19 -4.20 -9.33
C LYS A 73 5.25 -3.39 -10.08
N THR A 74 6.00 -4.03 -10.97
CA THR A 74 7.10 -3.38 -11.72
C THR A 74 6.66 -2.27 -12.67
N TYR A 75 5.36 -2.14 -12.97
CA TYR A 75 4.82 -1.03 -13.75
C TYR A 75 4.52 0.23 -12.92
N LYS A 76 4.56 0.16 -11.58
CA LYS A 76 4.32 1.30 -10.69
C LYS A 76 5.45 2.33 -10.86
N GLN A 77 5.09 3.59 -10.81
CA GLN A 77 6.00 4.73 -10.95
C GLN A 77 6.05 5.54 -9.66
N VAL A 78 7.16 6.25 -9.43
CA VAL A 78 7.36 7.11 -8.24
C VAL A 78 6.29 8.19 -8.09
N LYS A 79 5.60 8.56 -9.18
CA LYS A 79 4.50 9.53 -9.17
C LYS A 79 3.16 8.97 -8.72
N ASP A 80 3.03 7.64 -8.62
CA ASP A 80 1.74 7.00 -8.32
C ASP A 80 1.36 7.17 -6.84
N ALA A 81 2.35 7.12 -5.95
CA ALA A 81 2.25 7.37 -4.52
C ALA A 81 3.59 7.89 -3.99
N ASN A 82 3.60 8.69 -2.93
CA ASN A 82 4.83 9.15 -2.30
C ASN A 82 5.44 8.10 -1.37
N ILE A 83 4.59 7.38 -0.64
CA ILE A 83 4.97 6.37 0.35
C ILE A 83 4.19 5.08 0.08
N TYR A 84 4.84 3.95 0.30
CA TYR A 84 4.22 2.63 0.31
C TYR A 84 4.28 2.05 1.71
N VAL A 85 3.15 1.54 2.22
CA VAL A 85 3.02 1.03 3.59
C VAL A 85 2.69 -0.45 3.58
N LEU A 86 3.38 -1.23 4.42
CA LEU A 86 3.07 -2.64 4.65
C LEU A 86 2.16 -2.77 5.87
N VAL A 87 1.03 -3.45 5.68
CA VAL A 87 0.13 -3.83 6.77
C VAL A 87 0.02 -5.35 6.81
N HIS A 88 0.29 -5.95 7.96
CA HIS A 88 -0.07 -7.33 8.22
C HIS A 88 -1.53 -7.36 8.69
N CYS A 89 -2.41 -8.07 7.97
CA CYS A 89 -3.80 -8.25 8.39
C CYS A 89 -4.18 -9.72 8.39
N ASP A 90 -4.74 -10.12 9.53
CA ASP A 90 -5.58 -11.29 9.70
C ASP A 90 -6.88 -10.80 10.34
N PHE A 91 -7.85 -10.44 9.49
CA PHE A 91 -9.04 -9.70 9.90
C PHE A 91 -9.72 -10.35 11.12
N PRO A 92 -10.07 -9.58 12.18
CA PRO A 92 -10.11 -8.12 12.24
C PRO A 92 -8.83 -7.45 12.77
N ARG A 93 -7.73 -8.19 12.94
CA ARG A 93 -6.49 -7.64 13.48
C ARG A 93 -5.57 -7.20 12.35
N CYS A 94 -5.22 -5.92 12.36
CA CYS A 94 -4.27 -5.34 11.43
C CYS A 94 -3.15 -4.63 12.21
N THR A 95 -1.92 -4.90 11.81
CA THR A 95 -0.70 -4.30 12.36
C THR A 95 0.04 -3.59 11.25
N ILE A 96 0.29 -2.30 11.45
CA ILE A 96 1.14 -1.52 10.56
C ILE A 96 2.59 -1.93 10.81
N MET A 97 3.26 -2.41 9.77
CA MET A 97 4.61 -2.98 9.87
C MET A 97 5.71 -1.98 9.49
N GLY A 98 5.32 -0.81 8.96
CA GLY A 98 6.22 0.23 8.46
C GLY A 98 6.03 0.48 6.96
N GLY A 99 6.93 1.25 6.36
CA GLY A 99 6.88 1.56 4.94
C GLY A 99 8.21 2.02 4.35
N ALA A 100 8.14 2.47 3.09
CA ALA A 100 9.25 3.06 2.36
C ALA A 100 8.75 4.19 1.45
N ILE A 101 9.61 5.16 1.14
CA ILE A 101 9.29 6.16 0.11
C ILE A 101 9.37 5.50 -1.27
N ALA A 102 8.56 5.98 -2.21
CA ALA A 102 8.46 5.38 -3.53
C ALA A 102 9.79 5.35 -4.29
N SER A 103 10.63 6.38 -4.16
CA SER A 103 11.95 6.44 -4.80
C SER A 103 12.98 5.48 -4.21
N GLU A 104 12.73 4.90 -3.04
CA GLU A 104 13.57 3.87 -2.44
C GLU A 104 13.06 2.46 -2.78
N LEU A 105 11.74 2.29 -2.89
CA LEU A 105 11.13 1.00 -3.23
C LEU A 105 11.25 0.69 -4.73
N LEU A 106 10.90 1.66 -5.58
CA LEU A 106 10.72 1.49 -7.03
C LEU A 106 12.03 1.68 -7.80
N VAL A 107 13.01 0.83 -7.50
CA VAL A 107 14.37 0.85 -8.02
C VAL A 107 14.79 -0.54 -8.46
N ASP A 108 15.61 -0.64 -9.51
CA ASP A 108 15.88 -1.91 -10.17
C ASP A 108 16.53 -2.96 -9.26
N TRP A 109 17.36 -2.54 -8.30
CA TRP A 109 17.99 -3.45 -7.34
C TRP A 109 17.00 -4.08 -6.34
N ASN A 110 15.79 -3.54 -6.21
CA ASN A 110 14.72 -4.14 -5.42
C ASN A 110 13.85 -5.12 -6.23
N ILE A 111 14.12 -5.32 -7.53
CA ILE A 111 13.32 -6.24 -8.35
C ILE A 111 13.68 -7.69 -7.99
N LYS A 112 12.67 -8.44 -7.52
CA LYS A 112 12.78 -9.86 -7.16
C LYS A 112 11.71 -10.66 -7.89
N ASP A 113 12.06 -11.85 -8.35
CA ASP A 113 11.09 -12.84 -8.85
C ASP A 113 10.56 -13.67 -7.68
N THR A 114 9.23 -13.77 -7.57
CA THR A 114 8.55 -14.48 -6.50
C THR A 114 8.05 -15.87 -6.91
N GLY A 115 8.34 -16.30 -8.14
CA GLY A 115 7.74 -17.47 -8.77
C GLY A 115 6.34 -17.21 -9.34
N TYR A 116 5.72 -16.08 -8.98
CA TYR A 116 4.46 -15.56 -9.54
C TYR A 116 4.67 -14.31 -10.41
N GLY A 117 5.94 -14.01 -10.72
CA GLY A 117 6.35 -12.83 -11.48
C GLY A 117 7.23 -11.87 -10.68
N ARG A 118 7.78 -10.92 -11.41
CA ARG A 118 8.70 -9.89 -10.90
C ARG A 118 7.94 -8.77 -10.22
N VAL A 119 8.43 -8.37 -9.05
CA VAL A 119 7.93 -7.24 -8.25
C VAL A 119 9.10 -6.47 -7.66
N PHE A 120 8.89 -5.19 -7.34
CA PHE A 120 9.74 -4.53 -6.35
C PHE A 120 9.49 -5.16 -4.99
N HIS A 121 10.54 -5.35 -4.20
CA HIS A 121 10.49 -6.10 -2.95
C HIS A 121 11.44 -5.48 -1.92
N MET A 122 10.91 -5.21 -0.72
CA MET A 122 11.70 -4.87 0.46
C MET A 122 11.26 -5.75 1.64
N ASP A 123 12.24 -6.31 2.34
CA ASP A 123 12.01 -7.06 3.56
C ASP A 123 11.55 -6.12 4.68
N GLN A 124 10.78 -6.66 5.65
CA GLN A 124 10.26 -5.88 6.76
C GLN A 124 11.36 -5.14 7.56
N SER A 125 12.56 -5.71 7.67
CA SER A 125 13.70 -5.09 8.36
C SER A 125 14.24 -3.83 7.68
N GLN A 126 13.90 -3.60 6.42
CA GLN A 126 14.29 -2.41 5.65
C GLN A 126 13.26 -1.28 5.77
N LEU A 127 12.11 -1.54 6.41
CA LEU A 127 11.03 -0.58 6.51
C LEU A 127 11.26 0.39 7.65
N ARG A 128 10.82 1.64 7.44
CA ARG A 128 10.83 2.69 8.46
C ARG A 128 9.47 2.82 9.11
N SER A 129 9.43 3.43 10.29
CA SER A 129 8.16 3.77 10.91
C SER A 129 7.40 4.77 10.03
N ILE A 130 6.07 4.72 10.10
CA ILE A 130 5.23 5.61 9.28
C ILE A 130 5.44 7.08 9.67
N ASP A 131 5.59 7.38 10.95
CA ASP A 131 5.77 8.76 11.42
C ASP A 131 7.05 9.38 10.86
N GLU A 132 8.17 8.62 10.87
CA GLU A 132 9.44 9.04 10.27
C GLU A 132 9.29 9.34 8.77
N LEU A 133 8.55 8.51 8.04
CA LEU A 133 8.34 8.68 6.60
C LEU A 133 7.55 9.96 6.30
N ILE A 134 6.47 10.22 7.06
CA ILE A 134 5.62 11.38 6.84
C ILE A 134 6.36 12.67 7.17
N VAL A 135 6.98 12.75 8.35
CA VAL A 135 7.74 13.93 8.78
C VAL A 135 8.92 14.18 7.82
N GLY A 136 9.63 13.13 7.45
CA GLY A 136 10.76 13.21 6.52
C GLY A 136 10.35 13.72 5.13
N TYR A 137 9.23 13.22 4.59
CA TYR A 137 8.74 13.62 3.28
C TYR A 137 8.21 15.06 3.25
N GLN A 138 7.48 15.48 4.29
CA GLN A 138 7.02 16.87 4.43
C GLN A 138 8.20 17.84 4.51
N SER A 139 9.23 17.51 5.30
CA SER A 139 10.45 18.30 5.42
C SER A 139 11.24 18.39 4.10
N TYR A 140 11.23 17.33 3.29
CA TYR A 140 11.79 17.34 1.94
C TYR A 140 11.03 18.27 0.99
N LYS A 141 9.69 18.17 0.99
CA LYS A 141 8.81 19.00 0.14
C LYS A 141 8.96 20.49 0.44
N GLN A 142 9.04 20.85 1.73
CA GLN A 142 9.23 22.24 2.15
C GLN A 142 10.56 22.81 1.62
N ARG A 143 11.67 22.08 1.77
CA ARG A 143 12.99 22.53 1.26
C ARG A 143 13.01 22.75 -0.25
N LYS A 144 12.31 21.92 -1.03
CA LYS A 144 12.21 22.07 -2.48
C LYS A 144 11.33 23.23 -2.95
N GLN A 145 10.43 23.74 -2.12
CA GLN A 145 9.60 24.90 -2.48
C GLN A 145 10.35 26.24 -2.36
N PHE A 146 11.48 26.25 -1.63
CA PHE A 146 12.30 27.45 -1.40
C PHE A 146 13.65 27.42 -2.14
N ALA A 147 13.87 26.44 -3.02
CA ALA A 147 15.07 26.28 -3.85
C ALA A 147 14.71 26.44 -5.33
#